data_AF-A0A8J2H6B8-F1
#
_entry.id   AF-A0A8J2H6B8-F1
#
_cell.length_a   1.000
_cell.length_b   1.000
_cell.length_c   1.000
_cell.angle_alpha   90.00
_cell.angle_beta   90.00
_cell.angle_gamma   90.00
#
_symmetry.space_group_name_H-M   'P 1'
#
loop_
_entity.id
_entity.type
_entity.pdbx_description
1 polymer ?
#
loop_
_entity_poly.entity_id
_entity_poly.type
_entity_poly.pdbx_seq_one_letter_code
_entity_poly.pdbx_strand_id
1 'polypeptide(L)'
;DRRRVYAILESEGIEIPRYAVLDRDSADPKLESEDHVEVNGVTFNKPFVEKPVSAEDHNIYIYYPTSAGGGSQRLFRKIGSRSSVYSPESRVRKTGSYIYEDFMPTDGTDVKVYTVGPDYAHAEARKSPALDGKVERDSEGKEIRYPVILSNAEKLISRKVCLAFKQTVCGFDLLRANGKSFVCDVNGFSFVKNSNKYYDDCAKILGNMILRELAPTLHIPWSVPFQLDDPPIVPTTFGKMMELRCVVAVIRHGDRTPKQKMKVEVRHPKFFEIFKKYDGYKHGHVKLKRPKQLQEILDTARSLLTEIQHRAAGPELEEKQGKLEQLKSVLEMYGHFSGINRKVQMKYQPRGRPRGSSSDDDRLGEPSLVLILKWGGELTPAGRIQAEELGRIFRCMYPGGQGRHLSGEYAGAQGLGLLRLHSTFRHDLKIYASDEGRVQMTAAAFAKGLLALEGELTPILVQMVKSANTNGLLDNDCDSSKYQNMVKTKLHELLQQDREFTKEDREQINPGNAISINDALDFVKNPVRCCQHVQMLIHKLMDIVRIKKDDPKTKEN
;
A
#
# COMPACT_ATOMS: atom_id res chain seq x y z
N ASP A 1 -30.22 -10.19 -9.04
CA ASP A 1 -29.11 -10.85 -9.75
C ASP A 1 -28.12 -9.76 -10.18
N ARG A 2 -26.88 -9.82 -9.68
CA ARG A 2 -25.85 -8.81 -9.95
C ARG A 2 -25.42 -8.78 -11.42
N ARG A 3 -25.52 -9.92 -12.13
CA ARG A 3 -25.17 -10.01 -13.56
C ARG A 3 -26.07 -9.10 -14.40
N ARG A 4 -27.37 -9.09 -14.09
CA ARG A 4 -28.36 -8.21 -14.75
C ARG A 4 -28.14 -6.74 -14.40
N VAL A 5 -27.80 -6.45 -13.15
CA VAL A 5 -27.46 -5.08 -12.73
C VAL A 5 -26.29 -4.55 -13.56
N TYR A 6 -25.22 -5.33 -13.69
CA TYR A 6 -24.02 -4.90 -14.42
C TYR A 6 -24.29 -4.73 -15.92
N ALA A 7 -25.04 -5.66 -16.53
CA ALA A 7 -25.43 -5.55 -17.93
C ALA A 7 -26.23 -4.26 -18.23
N ILE A 8 -27.13 -3.85 -17.33
CA ILE A 8 -27.87 -2.59 -17.47
C ILE A 8 -26.91 -1.40 -17.38
N LEU A 9 -26.01 -1.39 -16.38
CA LEU A 9 -25.04 -0.31 -16.21
C LEU A 9 -24.13 -0.15 -17.44
N GLU A 10 -23.64 -1.25 -18.02
CA GLU A 10 -22.84 -1.24 -19.25
C GLU A 10 -23.62 -0.71 -20.44
N SER A 11 -24.88 -1.12 -20.62
CA SER A 11 -25.72 -0.67 -21.73
C SER A 11 -25.98 0.85 -21.72
N GLU A 12 -25.90 1.46 -20.54
CA GLU A 12 -26.07 2.90 -20.33
C GLU A 12 -24.74 3.69 -20.38
N GLY A 13 -23.63 2.99 -20.62
CA GLY A 13 -22.28 3.56 -20.58
C GLY A 13 -21.94 4.16 -19.21
N ILE A 14 -22.37 3.52 -18.12
CA ILE A 14 -21.98 3.87 -16.76
C ILE A 14 -20.69 3.12 -16.43
N GLU A 15 -19.68 3.84 -15.93
CA GLU A 15 -18.41 3.28 -15.51
C GLU A 15 -18.61 2.31 -14.32
N ILE A 16 -18.15 1.08 -14.49
CA ILE A 16 -18.17 0.02 -13.47
C ILE A 16 -16.79 -0.65 -13.39
N PRO A 17 -16.44 -1.35 -12.29
CA PRO A 17 -15.23 -2.15 -12.23
C PRO A 17 -15.22 -3.20 -13.35
N ARG A 18 -14.06 -3.37 -14.01
CA ARG A 18 -13.86 -4.46 -14.98
C ARG A 18 -14.15 -5.80 -14.30
N TYR A 19 -15.01 -6.62 -14.90
CA TYR A 19 -15.49 -7.85 -14.27
C TYR A 19 -15.58 -9.03 -15.24
N ALA A 20 -15.68 -10.23 -14.68
CA ALA A 20 -16.02 -11.46 -15.39
C ALA A 20 -16.92 -12.34 -14.51
N VAL A 21 -17.82 -13.10 -15.13
CA VAL A 21 -18.74 -14.00 -14.44
C VAL A 21 -18.24 -15.43 -14.53
N LEU A 22 -18.14 -16.12 -13.39
CA LEU A 22 -17.87 -17.54 -13.32
C LEU A 22 -19.15 -18.27 -12.89
N ASP A 23 -19.86 -18.86 -13.86
CA ASP A 23 -21.03 -19.71 -13.61
C ASP A 23 -20.56 -21.17 -13.46
N ARG A 24 -20.66 -21.73 -12.24
CA ARG A 24 -20.12 -23.06 -11.88
C ARG A 24 -21.00 -24.25 -12.23
N ASP A 25 -21.95 -24.07 -13.14
CA ASP A 25 -22.72 -25.17 -13.74
C ASP A 25 -21.97 -25.83 -14.92
N SER A 26 -20.74 -25.39 -15.23
CA SER A 26 -19.91 -25.89 -16.35
C SER A 26 -18.56 -26.45 -15.87
N ALA A 27 -18.00 -27.39 -16.65
CA ALA A 27 -16.70 -28.00 -16.35
C ALA A 27 -15.57 -26.96 -16.39
N ASP A 28 -14.84 -26.90 -15.28
CA ASP A 28 -13.92 -25.87 -14.82
C ASP A 28 -12.86 -25.40 -15.85
N PRO A 29 -12.78 -24.10 -16.19
CA PRO A 29 -11.61 -23.51 -16.82
C PRO A 29 -10.89 -22.51 -15.89
N LYS A 30 -10.98 -22.63 -14.55
CA LYS A 30 -10.29 -21.70 -13.66
C LYS A 30 -8.82 -22.06 -13.46
N LEU A 31 -7.93 -21.20 -13.96
CA LEU A 31 -6.52 -21.15 -13.53
C LEU A 31 -6.41 -20.19 -12.34
N GLU A 32 -6.26 -20.77 -11.13
CA GLU A 32 -5.90 -20.03 -9.93
C GLU A 32 -4.37 -20.09 -9.73
N SER A 33 -3.76 -18.93 -9.57
CA SER A 33 -2.38 -18.78 -9.16
C SER A 33 -2.28 -18.15 -7.77
N GLU A 34 -1.06 -17.97 -7.28
CA GLU A 34 -0.80 -17.38 -5.96
C GLU A 34 -1.34 -15.94 -5.87
N ASP A 35 -1.13 -15.13 -6.93
CA ASP A 35 -1.42 -13.69 -6.96
C ASP A 35 -2.40 -13.25 -8.05
N HIS A 36 -3.02 -14.19 -8.77
CA HIS A 36 -4.05 -13.86 -9.77
C HIS A 36 -5.02 -15.03 -9.98
N VAL A 37 -6.16 -14.71 -10.58
CA VAL A 37 -7.10 -15.69 -11.11
C VAL A 37 -7.39 -15.38 -12.57
N GLU A 38 -7.61 -16.43 -13.36
CA GLU A 38 -8.10 -16.31 -14.73
C GLU A 38 -9.55 -16.82 -14.79
N VAL A 39 -10.45 -15.98 -15.31
CA VAL A 39 -11.87 -16.27 -15.43
C VAL A 39 -12.29 -15.96 -16.86
N ASN A 40 -12.66 -16.99 -17.62
CA ASN A 40 -13.04 -16.88 -19.04
C ASN A 40 -12.00 -16.12 -19.89
N GLY A 41 -10.71 -16.43 -19.72
CA GLY A 41 -9.61 -15.75 -20.43
C GLY A 41 -9.25 -14.36 -19.88
N VAL A 42 -9.95 -13.88 -18.85
CA VAL A 42 -9.69 -12.58 -18.24
C VAL A 42 -8.88 -12.77 -16.95
N THR A 43 -7.67 -12.20 -16.92
CA THR A 43 -6.82 -12.23 -15.73
C THR A 43 -7.20 -11.10 -14.75
N PHE A 44 -7.35 -11.46 -13.48
CA PHE A 44 -7.51 -10.54 -12.35
C PHE A 44 -6.34 -10.74 -11.38
N ASN A 45 -5.44 -9.76 -11.32
CA ASN A 45 -4.38 -9.76 -10.33
C ASN A 45 -4.93 -9.33 -8.97
N LYS A 46 -4.41 -9.89 -7.88
CA LYS A 46 -4.74 -9.40 -6.54
C LYS A 46 -4.21 -7.96 -6.37
N PRO A 47 -4.98 -7.03 -5.77
CA PRO A 47 -6.29 -7.27 -5.18
C PRO A 47 -7.44 -7.35 -6.20
N PHE A 48 -8.37 -8.28 -5.97
CA PHE A 48 -9.63 -8.39 -6.71
C PHE A 48 -10.78 -8.70 -5.75
N VAL A 49 -12.02 -8.46 -6.20
CA VAL A 49 -13.24 -8.71 -5.44
C VAL A 49 -13.99 -9.90 -6.04
N GLU A 50 -14.54 -10.76 -5.19
CA GLU A 50 -15.40 -11.89 -5.55
C GLU A 50 -16.80 -11.68 -4.92
N LYS A 51 -17.80 -11.42 -5.74
CA LYS A 51 -19.19 -11.20 -5.33
C LYS A 51 -20.07 -12.39 -5.71
N PRO A 52 -20.95 -12.89 -4.82
CA PRO A 52 -21.99 -13.83 -5.22
C PRO A 52 -22.86 -13.24 -6.34
N VAL A 53 -23.30 -14.06 -7.30
CA VAL A 53 -24.23 -13.60 -8.36
C VAL A 53 -25.57 -13.13 -7.80
N SER A 54 -25.98 -13.64 -6.64
CA SER A 54 -27.13 -13.13 -5.92
C SER A 54 -26.82 -11.76 -5.29
N ALA A 55 -27.67 -10.77 -5.56
CA ALA A 55 -27.55 -9.45 -4.95
C ALA A 55 -27.94 -9.47 -3.45
N GLU A 56 -28.78 -10.42 -3.05
CA GLU A 56 -29.20 -10.61 -1.65
C GLU A 56 -28.14 -11.31 -0.81
N ASP A 57 -27.17 -11.97 -1.45
CA ASP A 57 -26.02 -12.52 -0.76
C ASP A 57 -24.92 -11.43 -0.63
N HIS A 58 -24.66 -11.07 0.61
CA HIS A 58 -23.73 -10.00 0.99
C HIS A 58 -22.35 -10.55 1.40
N ASN A 59 -22.09 -11.85 1.20
CA ASN A 59 -20.79 -12.47 1.48
C ASN A 59 -19.79 -12.15 0.36
N ILE A 60 -19.30 -10.91 0.35
CA ILE A 60 -18.37 -10.40 -0.66
C ILE A 60 -16.94 -10.55 -0.16
N TYR A 61 -16.06 -11.17 -0.94
CA TYR A 61 -14.67 -11.44 -0.52
C TYR A 61 -13.70 -10.58 -1.33
N ILE A 62 -12.66 -10.07 -0.67
CA ILE A 62 -11.59 -9.30 -1.29
C ILE A 62 -10.30 -10.07 -1.05
N TYR A 63 -9.55 -10.38 -2.11
CA TYR A 63 -8.33 -11.17 -2.02
C TYR A 63 -7.10 -10.28 -2.13
N TYR A 64 -6.16 -10.39 -1.20
CA TYR A 64 -4.99 -9.50 -1.14
C TYR A 64 -3.73 -10.14 -1.72
N PRO A 65 -2.86 -9.35 -2.38
CA PRO A 65 -1.64 -9.88 -2.97
C PRO A 65 -0.64 -10.32 -1.90
N THR A 66 0.17 -11.33 -2.21
CA THR A 66 1.24 -11.83 -1.33
C THR A 66 2.21 -10.72 -0.95
N SER A 67 2.45 -9.74 -1.84
CA SER A 67 3.29 -8.57 -1.55
C SER A 67 2.75 -7.67 -0.43
N ALA A 68 1.44 -7.70 -0.17
CA ALA A 68 0.80 -6.93 0.89
C ALA A 68 0.57 -7.76 2.17
N GLY A 69 0.90 -9.05 2.16
CA GLY A 69 0.68 -9.98 3.28
C GLY A 69 -0.31 -11.13 2.97
N GLY A 70 -0.93 -11.13 1.79
CA GLY A 70 -1.89 -12.17 1.41
C GLY A 70 -3.20 -12.11 2.20
N GLY A 71 -3.93 -13.24 2.19
CA GLY A 71 -5.22 -13.37 2.87
C GLY A 71 -6.39 -12.78 2.10
N SER A 72 -7.51 -12.65 2.81
CA SER A 72 -8.76 -12.10 2.28
C SER A 72 -9.56 -11.33 3.33
N GLN A 73 -10.30 -10.31 2.89
CA GLN A 73 -11.34 -9.67 3.70
C GLN A 73 -12.69 -10.29 3.33
N ARG A 74 -13.43 -10.75 4.33
CA ARG A 74 -14.75 -11.36 4.16
C ARG A 74 -15.81 -10.40 4.68
N LEU A 75 -16.50 -9.73 3.77
CA LEU A 75 -17.61 -8.84 4.08
C LEU A 75 -18.87 -9.65 4.30
N PHE A 76 -19.76 -9.13 5.14
CA PHE A 76 -21.06 -9.74 5.43
C PHE A 76 -22.07 -8.67 5.81
N ARG A 77 -23.35 -9.00 5.75
CA ARG A 77 -24.41 -8.13 6.27
C ARG A 77 -24.13 -7.85 7.74
N LYS A 78 -24.08 -6.56 8.09
CA LYS A 78 -23.66 -6.07 9.41
C LYS A 78 -24.28 -6.85 10.58
N ILE A 79 -23.42 -7.34 11.48
CA ILE A 79 -23.80 -8.01 12.73
C ILE A 79 -23.17 -7.23 13.87
N GLY A 80 -24.01 -6.57 14.69
CA GLY A 80 -23.54 -5.73 15.79
C GLY A 80 -22.62 -4.59 15.34
N SER A 81 -21.35 -4.63 15.76
CA SER A 81 -20.32 -3.63 15.44
C SER A 81 -19.41 -4.03 14.27
N ARG A 82 -19.72 -5.12 13.54
CA ARG A 82 -18.88 -5.63 12.45
C ARG A 82 -19.61 -5.70 11.11
N SER A 83 -18.89 -5.42 10.03
CA SER A 83 -19.33 -5.53 8.62
C SER A 83 -18.37 -6.37 7.76
N SER A 84 -17.18 -6.70 8.28
CA SER A 84 -16.26 -7.65 7.67
C SER A 84 -15.26 -8.21 8.68
N VAL A 85 -14.50 -9.23 8.27
CA VAL A 85 -13.40 -9.81 9.05
C VAL A 85 -12.26 -10.22 8.13
N TYR A 86 -11.02 -10.04 8.58
CA TYR A 86 -9.85 -10.56 7.89
C TYR A 86 -9.73 -12.08 8.07
N SER A 87 -9.31 -12.78 7.02
CA SER A 87 -9.03 -14.20 7.03
C SER A 87 -7.66 -14.46 6.39
N PRO A 88 -6.83 -15.37 6.94
CA PRO A 88 -5.56 -15.74 6.32
C PRO A 88 -5.74 -16.54 5.02
N GLU A 89 -6.96 -17.03 4.73
CA GLU A 89 -7.25 -17.76 3.49
C GLU A 89 -7.04 -16.86 2.27
N SER A 90 -6.22 -17.34 1.35
CA SER A 90 -5.80 -16.62 0.14
C SER A 90 -6.38 -17.22 -1.14
N ARG A 91 -7.09 -18.35 -1.04
CA ARG A 91 -7.72 -19.05 -2.16
C ARG A 91 -9.19 -18.69 -2.30
N VAL A 92 -9.65 -18.67 -3.55
CA VAL A 92 -11.04 -18.39 -3.92
C VAL A 92 -12.00 -19.48 -3.45
N ARG A 93 -13.26 -19.11 -3.18
CA ARG A 93 -14.32 -20.09 -2.87
C ARG A 93 -14.47 -21.09 -4.01
N LYS A 94 -14.77 -22.36 -3.71
CA LYS A 94 -14.81 -23.46 -4.70
C LYS A 94 -16.20 -23.92 -5.11
N THR A 95 -17.23 -23.54 -4.35
CA THR A 95 -18.65 -23.84 -4.63
C THR A 95 -19.41 -22.55 -4.90
N GLY A 96 -20.43 -22.58 -5.78
CA GLY A 96 -21.23 -21.40 -6.13
C GLY A 96 -20.68 -20.56 -7.29
N SER A 97 -21.54 -19.71 -7.86
CA SER A 97 -21.24 -18.82 -8.99
C SER A 97 -20.95 -17.40 -8.51
N TYR A 98 -19.96 -16.76 -9.12
CA TYR A 98 -19.40 -15.49 -8.65
C TYR A 98 -19.08 -14.52 -9.79
N ILE A 99 -19.13 -13.23 -9.48
CA ILE A 99 -18.54 -12.15 -10.27
C ILE A 99 -17.17 -11.86 -9.68
N TYR A 100 -16.14 -11.90 -10.53
CA TYR A 100 -14.79 -11.43 -10.21
C TYR A 100 -14.60 -10.05 -10.82
N GLU A 101 -14.16 -9.08 -10.05
CA GLU A 101 -13.94 -7.71 -10.52
C GLU A 101 -12.64 -7.10 -9.98
N ASP A 102 -12.11 -6.12 -10.70
CA ASP A 102 -10.97 -5.35 -10.24
C ASP A 102 -11.30 -4.62 -8.93
N PHE A 103 -10.39 -4.71 -7.95
CA PHE A 103 -10.52 -3.92 -6.72
C PHE A 103 -10.22 -2.45 -7.00
N MET A 104 -11.16 -1.57 -6.64
CA MET A 104 -11.00 -0.12 -6.79
C MET A 104 -10.41 0.49 -5.50
N PRO A 105 -9.18 1.05 -5.53
CA PRO A 105 -8.56 1.63 -4.35
C PRO A 105 -9.19 3.00 -4.03
N THR A 106 -10.23 2.99 -3.19
CA THR A 106 -10.85 4.21 -2.64
C THR A 106 -10.05 4.73 -1.45
N ASP A 107 -10.25 5.99 -1.06
CA ASP A 107 -9.61 6.59 0.11
C ASP A 107 -10.27 6.12 1.45
N GLY A 108 -10.62 4.83 1.54
CA GLY A 108 -11.15 4.18 2.75
C GLY A 108 -12.64 4.42 3.03
N THR A 109 -13.38 5.03 2.09
CA THR A 109 -14.82 5.28 2.21
C THR A 109 -15.57 4.84 0.96
N ASP A 110 -16.83 4.46 1.16
CA ASP A 110 -17.78 4.16 0.09
C ASP A 110 -18.84 5.26 0.07
N VAL A 111 -19.19 5.77 -1.13
CA VAL A 111 -20.21 6.80 -1.29
C VAL A 111 -21.55 6.12 -1.56
N LYS A 112 -22.55 6.37 -0.72
CA LYS A 112 -23.92 5.88 -0.92
C LYS A 112 -24.77 7.00 -1.49
N VAL A 113 -25.43 6.73 -2.60
CA VAL A 113 -26.27 7.69 -3.31
C VAL A 113 -27.71 7.23 -3.28
N TYR A 114 -28.62 8.19 -3.08
CA TYR A 114 -30.06 7.99 -2.95
C TYR A 114 -30.79 8.97 -3.87
N THR A 115 -31.41 8.45 -4.92
CA THR A 115 -32.18 9.26 -5.88
C THR A 115 -33.63 9.40 -5.45
N VAL A 116 -34.26 10.52 -5.80
CA VAL A 116 -35.72 10.71 -5.76
C VAL A 116 -36.13 11.38 -7.07
N GLY A 117 -36.47 10.56 -8.06
CA GLY A 117 -36.53 10.99 -9.45
C GLY A 117 -35.13 11.17 -10.06
N PRO A 118 -35.05 11.53 -11.34
CA PRO A 118 -33.78 11.61 -12.07
C PRO A 118 -32.90 12.81 -11.69
N ASP A 119 -33.49 13.85 -11.10
CA ASP A 119 -32.84 15.16 -10.91
C ASP A 119 -32.43 15.44 -9.47
N TYR A 120 -32.90 14.65 -8.51
CA TYR A 120 -32.49 14.73 -7.11
C TYR A 120 -31.64 13.52 -6.71
N ALA A 121 -30.49 13.78 -6.11
CA ALA A 121 -29.65 12.75 -5.50
C ALA A 121 -29.01 13.26 -4.20
N HIS A 122 -29.26 12.55 -3.10
CA HIS A 122 -28.55 12.73 -1.83
C HIS A 122 -27.37 11.77 -1.76
N ALA A 123 -26.23 12.20 -1.22
CA ALA A 123 -25.07 11.34 -1.06
C ALA A 123 -24.44 11.46 0.34
N GLU A 124 -24.05 10.31 0.89
CA GLU A 124 -23.33 10.20 2.15
C GLU A 124 -22.19 9.17 2.02
N ALA A 125 -21.02 9.48 2.58
CA ALA A 125 -19.92 8.55 2.68
C ALA A 125 -19.98 7.78 3.99
N ARG A 126 -19.59 6.50 3.92
CA ARG A 126 -19.40 5.62 5.08
C ARG A 126 -18.01 5.01 5.02
N LYS A 127 -17.51 4.59 6.18
CA LYS A 127 -16.27 3.81 6.25
C LYS A 127 -16.44 2.52 5.43
N SER A 128 -15.49 2.26 4.54
CA SER A 128 -15.54 1.08 3.69
C SER A 128 -15.41 -0.19 4.54
N PRO A 129 -16.28 -1.19 4.35
CA PRO A 129 -16.16 -2.47 5.03
C PRO A 129 -14.93 -3.25 4.53
N ALA A 130 -14.28 -2.84 3.44
CA ALA A 130 -13.03 -3.40 2.95
C ALA A 130 -11.83 -3.12 3.87
N LEU A 131 -11.88 -2.11 4.74
CA LEU A 131 -10.80 -1.75 5.67
C LEU A 131 -10.67 -2.76 6.83
N ASP A 132 -11.26 -2.44 7.99
CA ASP A 132 -11.12 -3.24 9.22
C ASP A 132 -12.42 -3.94 9.64
N GLY A 133 -13.51 -3.65 8.93
CA GLY A 133 -14.83 -4.16 9.22
C GLY A 133 -15.46 -3.64 10.50
N LYS A 134 -14.85 -2.69 11.24
CA LYS A 134 -15.46 -2.09 12.42
C LYS A 134 -16.41 -0.96 12.01
N VAL A 135 -17.67 -1.11 12.42
CA VAL A 135 -18.71 -0.11 12.21
C VAL A 135 -18.55 1.00 13.24
N GLU A 136 -18.37 2.22 12.75
CA GLU A 136 -18.27 3.38 13.61
C GLU A 136 -19.65 3.91 13.98
N ARG A 137 -19.83 4.20 15.26
CA ARG A 137 -21.08 4.68 15.82
C ARG A 137 -20.88 5.97 16.60
N ASP A 138 -21.85 6.86 16.53
CA ASP A 138 -21.91 8.06 17.35
C ASP A 138 -22.33 7.73 18.80
N SER A 139 -22.44 8.77 19.62
CA SER A 139 -22.88 8.64 21.02
C SER A 139 -24.31 8.08 21.18
N GLU A 140 -25.13 8.16 20.14
CA GLU A 140 -26.49 7.59 20.12
C GLU A 140 -26.51 6.15 19.56
N GLY A 141 -25.34 5.59 19.25
CA GLY A 141 -25.21 4.26 18.67
C GLY A 141 -25.58 4.18 17.19
N LYS A 142 -25.82 5.30 16.49
CA LYS A 142 -26.09 5.32 15.05
C LYS A 142 -24.79 5.27 14.26
N GLU A 143 -24.81 4.63 13.10
CA GLU A 143 -23.63 4.57 12.23
C GLU A 143 -23.23 5.97 11.74
N ILE A 144 -21.95 6.32 11.91
CA ILE A 144 -21.40 7.61 11.48
C ILE A 144 -21.44 7.70 9.94
N ARG A 145 -21.91 8.85 9.46
CA ARG A 145 -22.03 9.18 8.04
C ARG A 145 -21.47 10.57 7.80
N TYR A 146 -20.91 10.77 6.63
CA TYR A 146 -20.34 12.06 6.22
C TYR A 146 -21.10 12.58 5.01
N PRO A 147 -21.58 13.84 5.02
CA PRO A 147 -22.24 14.40 3.85
C PRO A 147 -21.28 14.44 2.66
N VAL A 148 -21.77 14.08 1.48
CA VAL A 148 -21.00 14.12 0.23
C VAL A 148 -21.71 15.00 -0.77
N ILE A 149 -20.97 15.91 -1.40
CA ILE A 149 -21.43 16.64 -2.57
C ILE A 149 -21.02 15.83 -3.81
N LEU A 150 -22.00 15.51 -4.65
CA LEU A 150 -21.77 14.86 -5.93
C LEU A 150 -21.25 15.88 -6.94
N SER A 151 -20.24 15.47 -7.71
CA SER A 151 -19.79 16.20 -8.90
C SER A 151 -20.86 16.16 -9.99
N ASN A 152 -20.74 17.02 -11.01
CA ASN A 152 -21.67 17.03 -12.14
C ASN A 152 -21.69 15.69 -12.90
N ALA A 153 -20.53 15.03 -13.02
CA ALA A 153 -20.43 13.70 -13.61
C ALA A 153 -21.20 12.65 -12.79
N GLU A 154 -21.08 12.70 -11.46
CA GLU A 154 -21.78 11.78 -10.57
C GLU A 154 -23.30 12.03 -10.52
N LYS A 155 -23.73 13.30 -10.62
CA LYS A 155 -25.17 13.62 -10.78
C LYS A 155 -25.73 13.01 -12.07
N LEU A 156 -24.97 13.05 -13.17
CA LEU A 156 -25.37 12.40 -14.42
C LEU A 156 -25.45 10.88 -14.27
N ILE A 157 -24.52 10.26 -13.53
CA ILE A 157 -24.59 8.83 -13.17
C ILE A 157 -25.88 8.55 -12.40
N SER A 158 -26.20 9.33 -11.36
CA SER A 158 -27.44 9.20 -10.58
C SER A 158 -28.69 9.24 -11.46
N ARG A 159 -28.73 10.20 -12.38
CA ARG A 159 -29.83 10.34 -13.35
C ARG A 159 -29.97 9.07 -14.21
N LYS A 160 -28.86 8.58 -14.79
CA LYS A 160 -28.87 7.38 -15.62
C LYS A 160 -29.32 6.15 -14.84
N VAL A 161 -28.79 5.93 -13.62
CA VAL A 161 -29.18 4.80 -12.76
C VAL A 161 -30.69 4.84 -12.46
N CYS A 162 -31.22 5.99 -12.06
CA CYS A 162 -32.65 6.15 -11.75
C CYS A 162 -33.54 5.76 -12.95
N LEU A 163 -33.20 6.26 -14.14
CA LEU A 163 -33.97 6.02 -15.38
C LEU A 163 -33.82 4.58 -15.89
N ALA A 164 -32.61 4.06 -15.95
CA ALA A 164 -32.32 2.74 -16.51
C ALA A 164 -32.96 1.61 -15.69
N PHE A 165 -32.91 1.72 -14.37
CA PHE A 165 -33.55 0.74 -13.47
C PHE A 165 -35.04 1.01 -13.26
N LYS A 166 -35.56 2.13 -13.77
CA LYS A 166 -36.96 2.56 -13.61
C LYS A 166 -37.37 2.60 -12.14
N GLN A 167 -36.48 3.10 -11.29
CA GLN A 167 -36.69 3.21 -9.85
C GLN A 167 -36.58 4.68 -9.46
N THR A 168 -37.73 5.34 -9.28
CA THR A 168 -37.79 6.75 -8.84
C THR A 168 -37.01 6.95 -7.55
N VAL A 169 -37.25 6.09 -6.56
CA VAL A 169 -36.44 6.04 -5.34
C VAL A 169 -35.43 4.92 -5.51
N CYS A 170 -34.15 5.25 -5.65
CA CYS A 170 -33.11 4.27 -5.89
C CYS A 170 -31.84 4.55 -5.07
N GLY A 171 -31.36 3.53 -4.37
CA GLY A 171 -30.07 3.54 -3.68
C GLY A 171 -29.01 2.80 -4.51
N PHE A 172 -27.82 3.38 -4.62
CA PHE A 172 -26.66 2.73 -5.25
C PHE A 172 -25.35 3.17 -4.61
N ASP A 173 -24.30 2.37 -4.81
CA ASP A 173 -22.98 2.58 -4.21
C ASP A 173 -21.96 3.02 -5.27
N LEU A 174 -21.20 4.06 -4.96
CA LEU A 174 -20.15 4.67 -5.78
C LEU A 174 -18.78 4.51 -5.12
N LEU A 175 -17.80 4.12 -5.93
CA LEU A 175 -16.38 4.08 -5.59
C LEU A 175 -15.65 5.20 -6.32
N ARG A 176 -15.15 6.19 -5.57
CA ARG A 176 -14.25 7.22 -6.10
C ARG A 176 -12.82 6.67 -6.11
N ALA A 177 -12.29 6.36 -7.29
CA ALA A 177 -10.96 5.79 -7.46
C ALA A 177 -10.28 6.34 -8.71
N ASN A 178 -8.97 6.62 -8.63
CA ASN A 178 -8.15 7.07 -9.76
C ASN A 178 -8.72 8.28 -10.52
N GLY A 179 -9.37 9.21 -9.81
CA GLY A 179 -9.98 10.42 -10.41
C GLY A 179 -11.29 10.17 -11.17
N LYS A 180 -11.83 8.95 -11.11
CA LYS A 180 -13.13 8.54 -11.67
C LYS A 180 -14.08 8.07 -10.57
N SER A 181 -15.35 7.90 -10.93
CA SER A 181 -16.40 7.36 -10.05
C SER A 181 -17.03 6.14 -10.71
N PHE A 182 -17.00 5.00 -10.02
CA PHE A 182 -17.48 3.71 -10.53
C PHE A 182 -18.69 3.24 -9.72
N VAL A 183 -19.75 2.78 -10.38
CA VAL A 183 -20.89 2.16 -9.70
C VAL A 183 -20.54 0.69 -9.40
N CYS A 184 -20.69 0.27 -8.14
CA CYS A 184 -20.33 -1.10 -7.72
C CYS A 184 -21.50 -1.91 -7.17
N ASP A 185 -22.62 -1.26 -6.84
CA ASP A 185 -23.87 -1.93 -6.44
C ASP A 185 -25.08 -1.04 -6.69
N VAL A 186 -26.24 -1.65 -7.01
CA VAL A 186 -27.53 -0.97 -7.16
C VAL A 186 -28.57 -1.73 -6.36
N ASN A 187 -29.09 -1.09 -5.32
CA ASN A 187 -29.96 -1.71 -4.31
C ASN A 187 -31.46 -1.55 -4.61
N GLY A 188 -31.84 -0.69 -5.58
CA GLY A 188 -33.24 -0.33 -5.82
C GLY A 188 -33.80 0.54 -4.70
N PHE A 189 -35.07 0.34 -4.33
CA PHE A 189 -35.77 1.21 -3.36
C PHE A 189 -35.02 1.35 -2.02
N SER A 190 -34.55 2.56 -1.72
CA SER A 190 -33.81 2.85 -0.48
C SER A 190 -33.99 4.29 -0.03
N PHE A 191 -34.32 4.48 1.26
CA PHE A 191 -34.37 5.81 1.87
C PHE A 191 -33.13 6.12 2.69
N VAL A 192 -32.72 7.40 2.65
CA VAL A 192 -31.78 7.96 3.63
C VAL A 192 -32.44 7.91 5.01
N LYS A 193 -31.64 7.60 6.04
CA LYS A 193 -32.12 7.56 7.42
C LYS A 193 -31.52 8.72 8.22
N ASN A 194 -32.30 9.25 9.15
CA ASN A 194 -31.90 10.29 10.11
C ASN A 194 -31.58 11.66 9.45
N SER A 195 -32.28 12.00 8.37
CA SER A 195 -32.14 13.31 7.70
C SER A 195 -33.53 13.91 7.46
N ASN A 196 -33.94 14.86 8.32
CA ASN A 196 -35.23 15.53 8.19
C ASN A 196 -35.35 16.25 6.84
N LYS A 197 -34.27 16.91 6.40
CA LYS A 197 -34.21 17.53 5.08
C LYS A 197 -34.49 16.54 3.94
N TYR A 198 -33.90 15.34 4.01
CA TYR A 198 -34.18 14.33 2.99
C TYR A 198 -35.65 13.90 3.00
N TYR A 199 -36.26 13.74 4.17
CA TYR A 199 -37.68 13.38 4.27
C TYR A 199 -38.58 14.44 3.66
N ASP A 200 -38.33 15.72 3.96
CA ASP A 200 -39.06 16.85 3.39
C ASP A 200 -38.91 16.94 1.86
N ASP A 201 -37.66 16.89 1.38
CA ASP A 201 -37.34 16.92 -0.06
C ASP A 201 -37.99 15.74 -0.78
N CYS A 202 -37.83 14.52 -0.25
CA CYS A 202 -38.34 13.30 -0.85
C CYS A 202 -39.87 13.30 -0.94
N ALA A 203 -40.56 13.65 0.16
CA ALA A 203 -42.01 13.72 0.19
C ALA A 203 -42.55 14.76 -0.80
N LYS A 204 -41.92 15.93 -0.86
CA LYS A 204 -42.29 17.00 -1.79
C LYS A 204 -42.10 16.58 -3.25
N ILE A 205 -40.97 15.97 -3.59
CA ILE A 205 -40.69 15.53 -4.97
C ILE A 205 -41.68 14.44 -5.39
N LEU A 206 -41.89 13.41 -4.55
CA LEU A 206 -42.83 12.33 -4.86
C LEU A 206 -44.26 12.85 -4.99
N GLY A 207 -44.71 13.73 -4.07
CA GLY A 207 -46.01 14.36 -4.15
C GLY A 207 -46.21 15.16 -5.44
N ASN A 208 -45.20 15.95 -5.84
CA ASN A 208 -45.22 16.70 -7.10
C ASN A 208 -45.24 15.77 -8.32
N MET A 209 -44.51 14.65 -8.30
CA MET A 209 -44.54 13.67 -9.40
C MET A 209 -45.92 13.04 -9.56
N ILE A 210 -46.56 12.67 -8.44
CA ILE A 210 -47.92 12.10 -8.43
C ILE A 210 -48.94 13.13 -8.94
N LEU A 211 -48.89 14.37 -8.43
CA LEU A 211 -49.79 15.43 -8.87
C LEU A 211 -49.59 15.77 -10.34
N ARG A 212 -48.35 15.83 -10.84
CA ARG A 212 -48.08 16.08 -12.26
C ARG A 212 -48.73 15.04 -13.17
N GLU A 213 -48.74 13.78 -12.77
CA GLU A 213 -49.31 12.68 -13.56
C GLU A 213 -50.84 12.59 -13.41
N LEU A 214 -51.35 12.71 -12.19
CA LEU A 214 -52.75 12.43 -11.89
C LEU A 214 -53.66 13.66 -11.88
N ALA A 215 -53.14 14.87 -11.65
CA ALA A 215 -53.97 16.08 -11.54
C ALA A 215 -54.80 16.38 -12.81
N PRO A 216 -54.28 16.21 -14.05
CA PRO A 216 -55.09 16.40 -15.25
C PRO A 216 -56.30 15.43 -15.30
N THR A 217 -56.06 14.16 -14.98
CA THR A 217 -57.07 13.08 -14.99
C THR A 217 -58.09 13.24 -13.89
N LEU A 218 -57.67 13.70 -12.71
CA LEU A 218 -58.53 13.90 -11.54
C LEU A 218 -59.14 15.30 -11.47
N HIS A 219 -58.88 16.14 -12.47
CA HIS A 219 -59.32 17.54 -12.56
C HIS A 219 -58.94 18.36 -11.31
N ILE A 220 -57.78 18.07 -10.74
CA ILE A 220 -57.23 18.82 -9.61
C ILE A 220 -56.51 20.05 -10.17
N PRO A 221 -56.85 21.29 -9.77
CA PRO A 221 -56.11 22.47 -10.16
C PRO A 221 -54.69 22.41 -9.57
N TRP A 222 -53.70 22.18 -10.43
CA TRP A 222 -52.30 22.11 -10.02
C TRP A 222 -51.43 22.87 -11.02
N SER A 223 -50.67 23.84 -10.51
CA SER A 223 -49.63 24.52 -11.27
C SER A 223 -48.28 23.88 -10.97
N VAL A 224 -47.48 23.67 -12.01
CA VAL A 224 -46.12 23.14 -11.87
C VAL A 224 -45.31 24.10 -10.97
N PRO A 225 -44.90 23.69 -9.76
CA PRO A 225 -44.03 24.52 -8.94
C PRO A 225 -42.69 24.65 -9.66
N PHE A 226 -42.19 25.87 -9.82
CA PHE A 226 -40.84 26.11 -10.33
C PHE A 226 -39.83 25.38 -9.43
N GLN A 227 -39.16 24.36 -9.96
CA GLN A 227 -38.04 23.70 -9.28
C GLN A 227 -36.79 24.53 -9.54
N LEU A 228 -36.34 25.27 -8.54
CA LEU A 228 -35.01 25.88 -8.52
C LEU A 228 -33.96 24.75 -8.44
N ASP A 229 -33.45 24.31 -9.57
CA ASP A 229 -32.19 23.59 -9.64
C ASP A 229 -31.04 24.61 -9.57
N ASP A 230 -30.75 25.09 -8.36
CA ASP A 230 -29.41 25.56 -8.00
C ASP A 230 -29.25 25.62 -6.47
N PRO A 231 -28.09 25.20 -5.92
CA PRO A 231 -27.79 25.39 -4.50
C PRO A 231 -27.70 26.89 -4.17
N PRO A 232 -28.11 27.32 -2.96
CA PRO A 232 -28.01 28.73 -2.57
C PRO A 232 -26.55 29.18 -2.58
N ILE A 233 -26.26 30.24 -3.34
CA ILE A 233 -24.97 30.95 -3.28
C ILE A 233 -24.95 31.77 -1.98
N VAL A 234 -24.00 31.46 -1.09
CA VAL A 234 -23.77 32.21 0.14
C VAL A 234 -22.76 33.33 -0.15
N PRO A 235 -23.04 34.61 0.13
CA PRO A 235 -22.03 35.66 0.02
C PRO A 235 -21.02 35.52 1.16
N THR A 236 -19.72 35.47 0.84
CA THR A 236 -18.67 35.54 1.86
C THR A 236 -18.37 36.99 2.22
N THR A 237 -18.33 37.25 3.52
CA THR A 237 -18.05 38.55 4.13
C THR A 237 -16.54 38.77 4.26
N PHE A 238 -15.98 39.70 3.48
CA PHE A 238 -14.82 40.56 3.81
C PHE A 238 -13.63 40.00 4.64
N GLY A 239 -12.48 39.77 3.97
CA GLY A 239 -11.18 40.29 4.45
C GLY A 239 -10.28 39.44 5.38
N LYS A 240 -9.60 38.43 4.82
CA LYS A 240 -8.47 37.62 5.35
C LYS A 240 -8.65 36.96 6.73
N MET A 241 -9.42 35.86 6.72
CA MET A 241 -9.14 34.70 7.59
C MET A 241 -8.08 33.81 6.93
N MET A 242 -7.13 33.29 7.71
CA MET A 242 -6.23 32.24 7.26
C MET A 242 -7.03 30.93 7.18
N GLU A 243 -7.24 30.44 5.97
CA GLU A 243 -7.89 29.15 5.71
C GLU A 243 -6.83 28.05 5.59
N LEU A 244 -6.96 26.97 6.36
CA LEU A 244 -6.08 25.81 6.22
C LEU A 244 -6.35 25.14 4.87
N ARG A 245 -5.43 25.32 3.91
CA ARG A 245 -5.54 24.74 2.56
C ARG A 245 -5.21 23.25 2.54
N CYS A 246 -4.16 22.84 3.23
CA CYS A 246 -3.74 21.45 3.31
C CYS A 246 -2.82 21.23 4.52
N VAL A 247 -2.72 19.97 4.95
CA VAL A 247 -1.70 19.51 5.90
C VAL A 247 -0.82 18.52 5.16
N VAL A 248 0.48 18.80 5.11
CA VAL A 248 1.47 17.93 4.46
C VAL A 248 2.39 17.36 5.55
N ALA A 249 2.57 16.05 5.53
CA ALA A 249 3.45 15.33 6.46
C ALA A 249 4.48 14.52 5.67
N VAL A 250 5.75 14.61 6.06
CA VAL A 250 6.83 13.80 5.51
C VAL A 250 7.37 12.93 6.63
N ILE A 251 7.26 11.61 6.46
CA ILE A 251 7.55 10.63 7.51
C ILE A 251 8.57 9.62 7.00
N ARG A 252 9.59 9.34 7.82
CA ARG A 252 10.55 8.26 7.56
C ARG A 252 9.99 6.92 8.03
N HIS A 253 10.39 5.83 7.38
CA HIS A 253 10.05 4.49 7.83
C HIS A 253 10.39 4.25 9.31
N GLY A 254 9.62 3.40 10.00
CA GLY A 254 9.88 2.98 11.38
C GLY A 254 11.09 2.05 11.52
N ASP A 255 11.33 1.57 12.75
CA ASP A 255 12.41 0.62 13.05
C ASP A 255 12.35 -0.64 12.16
N ARG A 256 13.53 -1.14 11.77
CA ARG A 256 13.63 -2.21 10.77
C ARG A 256 14.79 -3.15 11.05
N THR A 257 14.63 -4.41 10.61
CA THR A 257 15.71 -5.39 10.66
C THR A 257 16.91 -4.90 9.85
N PRO A 258 18.15 -5.24 10.24
CA PRO A 258 19.32 -4.90 9.44
C PRO A 258 19.19 -5.44 8.02
N LYS A 259 19.48 -4.59 7.03
CA LYS A 259 19.49 -5.01 5.62
C LYS A 259 20.85 -5.59 5.30
N GLN A 260 20.87 -6.88 5.01
CA GLN A 260 22.10 -7.59 4.67
C GLN A 260 22.28 -7.64 3.15
N LYS A 261 23.54 -7.70 2.72
CA LYS A 261 23.92 -7.85 1.31
C LYS A 261 25.09 -8.80 1.20
N MET A 262 24.99 -9.76 0.28
CA MET A 262 26.13 -10.55 -0.16
C MET A 262 26.38 -10.26 -1.64
N LYS A 263 27.65 -10.29 -2.04
CA LYS A 263 28.06 -10.22 -3.43
C LYS A 263 28.99 -11.40 -3.70
N VAL A 264 28.75 -12.10 -4.79
CA VAL A 264 29.61 -13.17 -5.28
C VAL A 264 29.73 -13.02 -6.80
N GLU A 265 30.93 -13.19 -7.31
CA GLU A 265 31.18 -13.27 -8.74
C GLU A 265 30.92 -14.71 -9.19
N VAL A 266 30.10 -14.88 -10.21
CA VAL A 266 29.73 -16.20 -10.76
C VAL A 266 30.03 -16.24 -12.25
N ARG A 267 30.60 -17.36 -12.69
CA ARG A 267 30.91 -17.65 -14.10
C ARG A 267 30.13 -18.85 -14.63
N HIS A 268 29.40 -19.56 -13.77
CA HIS A 268 28.72 -20.79 -14.13
C HIS A 268 27.59 -20.56 -15.15
N PRO A 269 27.50 -21.34 -16.25
CA PRO A 269 26.53 -21.17 -17.33
C PRO A 269 25.06 -21.05 -16.87
N LYS A 270 24.64 -21.85 -15.87
CA LYS A 270 23.29 -21.80 -15.28
C LYS A 270 22.87 -20.37 -14.86
N PHE A 271 23.78 -19.56 -14.32
CA PHE A 271 23.45 -18.17 -13.98
C PHE A 271 23.28 -17.27 -15.20
N PHE A 272 24.05 -17.51 -16.27
CA PHE A 272 23.91 -16.80 -17.54
C PHE A 272 22.63 -17.15 -18.28
N GLU A 273 22.17 -18.40 -18.20
CA GLU A 273 20.88 -18.81 -18.74
C GLU A 273 19.72 -18.05 -18.09
N ILE A 274 19.72 -17.97 -16.75
CA ILE A 274 18.74 -17.17 -16.00
C ILE A 274 18.87 -15.69 -16.38
N PHE A 275 20.10 -15.16 -16.48
CA PHE A 275 20.33 -13.77 -16.88
C PHE A 275 19.77 -13.45 -18.27
N LYS A 276 19.97 -14.36 -19.24
CA LYS A 276 19.44 -14.26 -20.60
C LYS A 276 17.91 -14.34 -20.62
N LYS A 277 17.34 -15.31 -19.89
CA LYS A 277 15.89 -15.56 -19.80
C LYS A 277 15.10 -14.34 -19.32
N TYR A 278 15.69 -13.51 -18.46
CA TYR A 278 15.07 -12.30 -17.92
C TYR A 278 15.66 -11.01 -18.51
N ASP A 279 16.05 -11.05 -19.79
CA ASP A 279 16.51 -9.89 -20.60
C ASP A 279 17.69 -9.10 -20.02
N GLY A 280 18.56 -9.75 -19.23
CA GLY A 280 19.66 -9.09 -18.54
C GLY A 280 20.66 -8.39 -19.47
N TYR A 281 20.90 -8.92 -20.67
CA TYR A 281 21.83 -8.34 -21.64
C TYR A 281 21.35 -6.99 -22.19
N LYS A 282 20.04 -6.78 -22.31
CA LYS A 282 19.46 -5.52 -22.82
C LYS A 282 19.77 -4.33 -21.91
N HIS A 283 19.82 -4.58 -20.60
CA HIS A 283 19.98 -3.53 -19.58
C HIS A 283 21.32 -3.62 -18.82
N GLY A 284 22.17 -4.59 -19.15
CA GLY A 284 23.41 -4.91 -18.42
C GLY A 284 23.19 -5.42 -16.99
N HIS A 285 21.94 -5.60 -16.57
CA HIS A 285 21.58 -6.10 -15.24
C HIS A 285 20.15 -6.66 -15.21
N VAL A 286 19.86 -7.51 -14.23
CA VAL A 286 18.51 -8.00 -13.94
C VAL A 286 18.23 -7.96 -12.43
N LYS A 287 16.97 -7.70 -12.05
CA LYS A 287 16.48 -7.65 -10.66
C LYS A 287 15.36 -8.68 -10.50
N LEU A 288 15.64 -9.76 -9.79
CA LEU A 288 14.69 -10.84 -9.49
C LEU A 288 14.09 -10.63 -8.10
N LYS A 289 12.76 -10.65 -8.03
CA LYS A 289 11.99 -10.45 -6.79
C LYS A 289 10.86 -11.47 -6.61
N ARG A 290 10.34 -12.06 -7.70
CA ARG A 290 9.17 -12.93 -7.65
C ARG A 290 9.54 -14.33 -7.12
N PRO A 291 8.65 -15.02 -6.37
CA PRO A 291 8.91 -16.37 -5.84
C PRO A 291 9.49 -17.34 -6.87
N LYS A 292 8.86 -17.47 -8.05
CA LYS A 292 9.33 -18.34 -9.14
C LYS A 292 10.75 -17.99 -9.61
N GLN A 293 11.09 -16.71 -9.68
CA GLN A 293 12.43 -16.25 -10.08
C GLN A 293 13.48 -16.58 -9.01
N LEU A 294 13.12 -16.41 -7.74
CA LEU A 294 14.00 -16.72 -6.61
C LEU A 294 14.18 -18.24 -6.44
N GLN A 295 13.15 -19.03 -6.74
CA GLN A 295 13.22 -20.49 -6.77
C GLN A 295 14.24 -20.98 -7.81
N GLU A 296 14.25 -20.41 -9.02
CA GLU A 296 15.24 -20.76 -10.06
C GLU A 296 16.69 -20.53 -9.61
N ILE A 297 16.94 -19.44 -8.85
CA ILE A 297 18.27 -19.17 -8.27
C ILE A 297 18.60 -20.18 -7.16
N LEU A 298 17.63 -20.52 -6.31
CA LEU A 298 17.79 -21.50 -5.24
C LEU A 298 18.09 -22.91 -5.81
N ASP A 299 17.35 -23.33 -6.83
CA ASP A 299 17.55 -24.64 -7.47
C ASP A 299 18.92 -24.71 -8.15
N THR A 300 19.36 -23.62 -8.77
CA THR A 300 20.72 -23.50 -9.30
C THR A 300 21.77 -23.65 -8.19
N ALA A 301 21.61 -22.94 -7.06
CA ALA A 301 22.53 -23.03 -5.94
C ALA A 301 22.58 -24.46 -5.34
N ARG A 302 21.43 -25.12 -5.19
CA ARG A 302 21.34 -26.52 -4.73
C ARG A 302 22.08 -27.47 -5.66
N SER A 303 21.81 -27.37 -6.96
CA SER A 303 22.48 -28.20 -7.96
C SER A 303 23.99 -28.04 -7.94
N LEU A 304 24.50 -26.81 -7.81
CA LEU A 304 25.94 -26.56 -7.74
C LEU A 304 26.58 -27.09 -6.45
N LEU A 305 25.88 -26.98 -5.31
CA LEU A 305 26.35 -27.57 -4.06
C LEU A 305 26.42 -29.10 -4.13
N THR A 306 25.45 -29.74 -4.80
CA THR A 306 25.48 -31.19 -5.06
C THR A 306 26.67 -31.58 -5.95
N GLU A 307 26.97 -30.80 -7.01
CA GLU A 307 28.15 -31.04 -7.86
C GLU A 307 29.48 -30.96 -7.07
N ILE A 308 29.59 -30.02 -6.13
CA ILE A 308 30.74 -29.91 -5.21
C ILE A 308 30.83 -31.14 -4.29
N GLN A 309 29.72 -31.57 -3.69
CA GLN A 309 29.69 -32.73 -2.79
C GLN A 309 30.12 -34.02 -3.48
N HIS A 310 29.78 -34.19 -4.76
CA HIS A 310 30.17 -35.35 -5.56
C HIS A 310 31.58 -35.23 -6.18
N ARG A 311 32.37 -34.20 -5.83
CA ARG A 311 33.70 -33.91 -6.42
C ARG A 311 33.68 -33.81 -7.95
N ALA A 312 32.54 -33.44 -8.53
CA ALA A 312 32.38 -33.19 -9.95
C ALA A 312 32.61 -31.71 -10.32
N ALA A 313 32.85 -30.87 -9.31
CA ALA A 313 33.05 -29.43 -9.44
C ALA A 313 34.51 -29.08 -9.75
N GLY A 314 34.72 -28.01 -10.53
CA GLY A 314 36.05 -27.41 -10.71
C GLY A 314 36.48 -26.57 -9.50
N PRO A 315 37.78 -26.27 -9.34
CA PRO A 315 38.34 -25.57 -8.17
C PRO A 315 37.74 -24.18 -7.92
N GLU A 316 37.34 -23.45 -8.98
CA GLU A 316 36.68 -22.14 -8.84
C GLU A 316 35.31 -22.24 -8.12
N LEU A 317 34.60 -23.34 -8.31
CA LEU A 317 33.28 -23.56 -7.71
C LEU A 317 33.41 -23.98 -6.24
N GLU A 318 34.42 -24.80 -5.92
CA GLU A 318 34.74 -25.22 -4.55
C GLU A 318 35.12 -24.03 -3.66
N GLU A 319 35.95 -23.10 -4.15
CA GLU A 319 36.29 -21.86 -3.43
C GLU A 319 35.05 -21.00 -3.07
N LYS A 320 33.95 -21.17 -3.82
CA LYS A 320 32.69 -20.41 -3.65
C LYS A 320 31.66 -21.17 -2.82
N GLN A 321 31.96 -22.39 -2.34
CA GLN A 321 31.03 -23.24 -1.59
C GLN A 321 30.34 -22.47 -0.44
N GLY A 322 31.10 -21.82 0.44
CA GLY A 322 30.53 -21.09 1.57
C GLY A 322 29.58 -19.94 1.16
N LYS A 323 29.82 -19.31 0.00
CA LYS A 323 28.89 -18.29 -0.54
C LYS A 323 27.63 -18.93 -1.13
N LEU A 324 27.75 -20.08 -1.78
CA LEU A 324 26.59 -20.83 -2.28
C LEU A 324 25.74 -21.39 -1.15
N GLU A 325 26.34 -21.88 -0.06
CA GLU A 325 25.64 -22.30 1.16
C GLU A 325 24.91 -21.11 1.81
N GLN A 326 25.55 -19.95 1.89
CA GLN A 326 24.90 -18.73 2.36
C GLN A 326 23.71 -18.33 1.47
N LEU A 327 23.87 -18.39 0.15
CA LEU A 327 22.79 -18.12 -0.82
C LEU A 327 21.61 -19.08 -0.62
N LYS A 328 21.89 -20.38 -0.51
CA LYS A 328 20.88 -21.42 -0.22
C LYS A 328 20.16 -21.14 1.09
N SER A 329 20.88 -20.99 2.19
CA SER A 329 20.31 -20.75 3.53
C SER A 329 19.42 -19.51 3.56
N VAL A 330 19.85 -18.40 2.96
CA VAL A 330 19.04 -17.18 2.90
C VAL A 330 17.78 -17.39 2.05
N LEU A 331 17.84 -18.10 0.93
CA LEU A 331 16.68 -18.32 0.07
C LEU A 331 15.70 -19.36 0.63
N GLU A 332 16.17 -20.32 1.43
CA GLU A 332 15.34 -21.37 2.09
C GLU A 332 14.75 -20.92 3.44
N MET A 333 15.34 -19.91 4.07
CA MET A 333 14.90 -19.41 5.36
C MET A 333 13.38 -19.14 5.34
N TYR A 334 12.66 -19.57 6.38
CA TYR A 334 11.19 -19.47 6.53
C TYR A 334 10.35 -20.31 5.53
N GLY A 335 10.94 -21.28 4.83
CA GLY A 335 10.21 -22.35 4.11
C GLY A 335 9.64 -21.97 2.75
N HIS A 336 8.99 -20.82 2.62
CA HIS A 336 8.42 -20.32 1.36
C HIS A 336 8.80 -18.84 1.15
N PHE A 337 8.75 -18.35 -0.10
CA PHE A 337 9.01 -16.93 -0.43
C PHE A 337 7.87 -15.98 0.01
N SER A 338 6.96 -16.44 0.87
CA SER A 338 5.85 -15.67 1.41
C SER A 338 6.34 -14.64 2.43
N GLY A 339 6.01 -13.36 2.22
CA GLY A 339 6.21 -12.30 3.21
C GLY A 339 7.65 -11.83 3.42
N ILE A 340 8.62 -12.23 2.59
CA ILE A 340 10.05 -11.94 2.83
C ILE A 340 10.66 -11.07 1.72
N ASN A 341 11.33 -9.99 2.12
CA ASN A 341 11.96 -9.01 1.23
C ASN A 341 13.33 -9.46 0.69
N ARG A 342 13.36 -10.57 -0.05
CA ARG A 342 14.55 -11.04 -0.78
C ARG A 342 14.60 -10.44 -2.17
N LYS A 343 15.81 -10.05 -2.58
CA LYS A 343 16.08 -9.60 -3.95
C LYS A 343 17.42 -10.11 -4.42
N VAL A 344 17.42 -10.78 -5.56
CA VAL A 344 18.64 -11.12 -6.29
C VAL A 344 18.82 -10.13 -7.42
N GLN A 345 19.99 -9.53 -7.53
CA GLN A 345 20.38 -8.70 -8.66
C GLN A 345 21.63 -9.28 -9.30
N MET A 346 21.60 -9.49 -10.61
CA MET A 346 22.78 -9.86 -11.39
C MET A 346 23.21 -8.68 -12.24
N LYS A 347 24.51 -8.40 -12.26
CA LYS A 347 25.12 -7.36 -13.11
C LYS A 347 26.16 -7.99 -14.00
N TYR A 348 26.08 -7.72 -15.29
CA TYR A 348 27.04 -8.22 -16.27
C TYR A 348 28.35 -7.45 -16.20
N GLN A 349 29.45 -8.20 -16.20
CA GLN A 349 30.81 -7.68 -16.26
C GLN A 349 31.51 -8.30 -17.47
N PRO A 350 31.55 -7.58 -18.61
CA PRO A 350 32.13 -8.10 -19.85
C PRO A 350 33.60 -8.51 -19.74
N ARG A 351 34.33 -7.93 -18.78
CA ARG A 351 35.77 -8.16 -18.55
C ARG A 351 36.08 -8.75 -17.16
N GLY A 352 35.09 -9.31 -16.48
CA GLY A 352 35.23 -9.78 -15.10
C GLY A 352 35.30 -8.65 -14.05
N ARG A 353 35.48 -9.02 -12.77
CA ARG A 353 35.54 -8.04 -11.66
C ARG A 353 36.90 -7.34 -11.60
N PRO A 354 36.96 -5.98 -11.53
CA PRO A 354 38.22 -5.27 -11.32
C PRO A 354 38.87 -5.73 -10.01
N ARG A 355 40.10 -6.25 -10.08
CA ARG A 355 40.91 -6.54 -8.89
C ARG A 355 41.35 -5.19 -8.29
N GLY A 356 41.12 -5.00 -6.99
CA GLY A 356 41.38 -3.74 -6.29
C GLY A 356 42.87 -3.48 -5.99
N SER A 357 43.77 -3.86 -6.89
CA SER A 357 45.20 -3.60 -6.75
C SER A 357 45.70 -2.97 -8.04
N SER A 358 46.45 -1.87 -7.91
CA SER A 358 47.07 -1.09 -8.98
C SER A 358 48.23 -1.86 -9.63
N SER A 359 47.94 -3.02 -10.19
CA SER A 359 48.86 -3.74 -11.07
C SER A 359 48.24 -3.75 -12.46
N ASP A 360 48.84 -2.97 -13.36
CA ASP A 360 48.57 -2.94 -14.80
C ASP A 360 48.85 -4.31 -15.42
N ASP A 361 47.94 -5.26 -15.25
CA ASP A 361 47.92 -6.50 -16.00
C ASP A 361 46.68 -6.47 -16.90
N ASP A 362 46.90 -6.05 -18.15
CA ASP A 362 45.91 -5.86 -19.21
C ASP A 362 45.39 -7.20 -19.78
N ARG A 363 45.19 -8.19 -18.90
CA ARG A 363 44.56 -9.46 -19.25
C ARG A 363 43.05 -9.27 -19.25
N LEU A 364 42.45 -9.31 -20.44
CA LEU A 364 41.00 -9.38 -20.64
C LEU A 364 40.42 -10.53 -19.81
N GLY A 365 39.84 -10.20 -18.65
CA GLY A 365 39.17 -11.18 -17.79
C GLY A 365 37.96 -11.78 -18.50
N GLU A 366 37.72 -13.08 -18.29
CA GLU A 366 36.53 -13.75 -18.82
C GLU A 366 35.23 -13.07 -18.32
N PRO A 367 34.17 -13.03 -19.15
CA PRO A 367 32.89 -12.46 -18.75
C PRO A 367 32.34 -13.10 -17.47
N SER A 368 31.84 -12.27 -16.54
CA SER A 368 31.27 -12.75 -15.29
C SER A 368 29.98 -12.01 -14.93
N LEU A 369 29.22 -12.60 -14.01
CA LEU A 369 28.08 -11.96 -13.38
C LEU A 369 28.41 -11.68 -11.91
N VAL A 370 28.11 -10.47 -11.44
CA VAL A 370 28.08 -10.19 -10.00
C VAL A 370 26.67 -10.46 -9.51
N LEU A 371 26.51 -11.59 -8.83
CA LEU A 371 25.29 -11.97 -8.11
C LEU A 371 25.25 -11.22 -6.78
N ILE A 372 24.18 -10.44 -6.57
CA ILE A 372 23.96 -9.62 -5.39
C ILE A 372 22.65 -10.06 -4.75
N LEU A 373 22.73 -10.81 -3.65
CA LEU A 373 21.57 -11.14 -2.83
C LEU A 373 21.44 -10.13 -1.70
N LYS A 374 20.24 -9.55 -1.56
CA LYS A 374 19.86 -8.64 -0.47
C LYS A 374 18.66 -9.21 0.26
N TRP A 375 18.70 -9.18 1.59
CA TRP A 375 17.62 -9.65 2.46
C TRP A 375 17.55 -8.81 3.75
N GLY A 376 16.46 -8.97 4.51
CA GLY A 376 16.18 -8.13 5.67
C GLY A 376 15.80 -6.70 5.27
N GLY A 377 15.89 -5.76 6.21
CA GLY A 377 15.35 -4.41 6.00
C GLY A 377 13.82 -4.38 6.12
N GLU A 378 13.25 -5.35 6.82
CA GLU A 378 11.82 -5.51 7.06
C GLU A 378 11.41 -4.69 8.27
N LEU A 379 10.21 -4.11 8.23
CA LEU A 379 9.68 -3.36 9.36
C LEU A 379 9.52 -4.31 10.56
N THR A 380 10.15 -3.98 11.69
CA THR A 380 10.06 -4.81 12.90
C THR A 380 8.68 -4.67 13.54
N PRO A 381 8.27 -5.59 14.42
CA PRO A 381 7.09 -5.39 15.27
C PRO A 381 7.16 -4.07 16.06
N ALA A 382 8.34 -3.73 16.59
CA ALA A 382 8.58 -2.44 17.26
C ALA A 382 8.37 -1.26 16.30
N GLY A 383 8.88 -1.33 15.07
CA GLY A 383 8.68 -0.31 14.04
C GLY A 383 7.22 -0.12 13.65
N ARG A 384 6.41 -1.19 13.64
CA ARG A 384 4.95 -1.10 13.44
C ARG A 384 4.29 -0.33 14.58
N ILE A 385 4.61 -0.66 15.84
CA ILE A 385 4.06 0.01 17.02
C ILE A 385 4.45 1.50 17.03
N GLN A 386 5.72 1.81 16.74
CA GLN A 386 6.21 3.19 16.63
C GLN A 386 5.43 4.01 15.59
N ALA A 387 5.19 3.42 14.42
CA ALA A 387 4.45 4.07 13.35
C ALA A 387 2.98 4.32 13.73
N GLU A 388 2.34 3.33 14.36
CA GLU A 388 0.97 3.44 14.85
C GLU A 388 0.84 4.49 15.97
N GLU A 389 1.78 4.50 16.93
CA GLU A 389 1.87 5.52 17.98
C GLU A 389 2.03 6.91 17.37
N LEU A 390 2.95 7.07 16.43
CA LEU A 390 3.16 8.34 15.75
C LEU A 390 1.88 8.80 15.05
N GLY A 391 1.14 7.89 14.39
CA GLY A 391 -0.17 8.20 13.81
C GLY A 391 -1.16 8.72 14.86
N ARG A 392 -1.20 8.09 16.03
CA ARG A 392 -2.08 8.50 17.14
C ARG A 392 -1.70 9.86 17.70
N ILE A 393 -0.41 10.16 17.83
CA ILE A 393 0.07 11.48 18.24
C ILE A 393 -0.27 12.52 17.16
N PHE A 394 -0.05 12.18 15.89
CA PHE A 394 -0.30 13.06 14.75
C PHE A 394 -1.77 13.49 14.66
N ARG A 395 -2.69 12.56 14.97
CA ARG A 395 -4.12 12.83 15.10
C ARG A 395 -4.42 14.02 16.01
N CYS A 396 -3.64 14.21 17.07
CA CYS A 396 -3.85 15.21 18.11
C CYS A 396 -3.07 16.51 17.90
N MET A 397 -2.23 16.62 16.86
CA MET A 397 -1.32 17.78 16.69
C MET A 397 -2.02 19.09 16.29
N TYR A 398 -3.26 19.06 15.82
CA TYR A 398 -3.97 20.30 15.46
C TYR A 398 -4.63 20.96 16.69
N PRO A 399 -4.41 22.28 16.92
CA PRO A 399 -4.96 23.00 18.07
C PRO A 399 -6.50 22.94 18.15
N GLY A 400 -7.03 22.90 19.38
CA GLY A 400 -8.48 22.94 19.66
C GLY A 400 -9.05 21.72 20.40
N GLY A 401 -8.23 20.71 20.70
CA GLY A 401 -8.59 19.54 21.53
C GLY A 401 -8.15 19.61 22.99
N GLN A 402 -7.42 20.65 23.40
CA GLN A 402 -6.97 20.82 24.77
C GLN A 402 -8.13 21.36 25.62
N GLY A 403 -8.89 20.46 26.23
CA GLY A 403 -9.57 20.80 27.48
C GLY A 403 -8.51 21.30 28.46
N ARG A 404 -8.81 22.41 29.15
CA ARG A 404 -7.94 23.03 30.15
C ARG A 404 -7.47 22.00 31.20
N HIS A 405 -6.30 21.40 31.03
CA HIS A 405 -5.55 20.84 32.15
C HIS A 405 -4.05 21.03 31.92
N LEU A 406 -3.42 21.46 33.00
CA LEU A 406 -2.06 21.98 33.12
C LEU A 406 -0.99 20.90 32.89
N SER A 407 0.19 21.40 32.50
CA SER A 407 1.53 20.84 32.75
C SER A 407 1.86 19.43 32.26
N GLY A 408 2.72 19.36 31.25
CA GLY A 408 3.99 18.60 31.35
C GLY A 408 3.98 17.10 31.10
N GLU A 409 2.82 16.43 31.09
CA GLU A 409 2.73 15.01 30.74
C GLU A 409 1.79 14.85 29.54
N TYR A 410 2.06 13.88 28.68
CA TYR A 410 1.25 13.51 27.51
C TYR A 410 -0.15 13.08 27.96
N ALA A 411 -0.98 14.07 28.31
CA ALA A 411 -2.31 13.89 28.86
C ALA A 411 -3.26 13.42 27.75
N GLY A 412 -3.73 12.19 27.90
CA GLY A 412 -5.04 11.71 27.46
C GLY A 412 -5.39 11.94 25.99
N ALA A 413 -5.36 10.87 25.20
CA ALA A 413 -5.85 10.76 23.83
C ALA A 413 -7.37 11.07 23.68
N GLN A 414 -7.80 12.30 23.95
CA GLN A 414 -9.18 12.79 23.83
C GLN A 414 -9.24 14.17 23.17
N GLY A 415 -8.54 14.32 22.04
CA GLY A 415 -8.73 15.43 21.12
C GLY A 415 -8.93 14.89 19.71
N LEU A 416 -10.03 15.23 19.05
CA LEU A 416 -10.25 14.85 17.65
C LEU A 416 -9.28 15.57 16.67
N GLY A 417 -8.48 16.55 17.14
CA GLY A 417 -7.38 17.22 16.43
C GLY A 417 -7.62 17.43 14.92
N LEU A 418 -6.76 16.85 14.07
CA LEU A 418 -6.87 16.94 12.60
C LEU A 418 -8.18 16.35 12.05
N LEU A 419 -8.75 15.35 12.74
CA LEU A 419 -10.05 14.76 12.34
C LEU A 419 -11.23 15.71 12.59
N ARG A 420 -11.04 16.83 13.32
CA ARG A 420 -12.04 17.91 13.45
C ARG A 420 -12.05 18.86 12.27
N LEU A 421 -10.95 18.90 11.50
CA LEU A 421 -10.76 19.93 10.50
C LEU A 421 -11.70 19.81 9.33
N HIS A 422 -12.32 18.64 9.13
CA HIS A 422 -13.41 18.56 8.18
C HIS A 422 -14.28 17.31 8.36
N SER A 423 -15.57 17.46 8.09
CA SER A 423 -16.51 16.36 7.78
C SER A 423 -16.07 15.54 6.55
N THR A 424 -15.06 16.01 5.81
CA THR A 424 -14.51 15.37 4.61
C THR A 424 -13.13 14.73 4.79
N PHE A 425 -12.47 14.86 5.96
CA PHE A 425 -11.05 14.51 6.10
C PHE A 425 -10.74 13.08 5.62
N ARG A 426 -11.65 12.12 5.84
CA ARG A 426 -11.45 10.74 5.40
C ARG A 426 -11.53 10.53 3.90
N HIS A 427 -12.30 11.33 3.16
CA HIS A 427 -12.37 11.18 1.70
C HIS A 427 -11.36 12.06 0.96
N ASP A 428 -10.73 13.02 1.64
CA ASP A 428 -9.67 13.87 1.06
C ASP A 428 -8.27 13.50 1.54
N LEU A 429 -8.13 12.55 2.48
CA LEU A 429 -6.84 12.06 2.94
C LEU A 429 -6.17 11.19 1.88
N LYS A 430 -4.97 11.60 1.45
CA LYS A 430 -4.14 10.84 0.51
C LYS A 430 -2.82 10.48 1.16
N ILE A 431 -2.49 9.19 1.18
CA ILE A 431 -1.23 8.68 1.72
C ILE A 431 -0.40 8.14 0.56
N TYR A 432 0.82 8.63 0.44
CA TYR A 432 1.78 8.20 -0.58
C TYR A 432 2.97 7.52 0.08
N ALA A 433 3.47 6.44 -0.53
CA ALA A 433 4.67 5.75 -0.10
C ALA A 433 5.56 5.43 -1.31
N SER A 434 6.86 5.24 -1.07
CA SER A 434 7.73 4.62 -2.07
C SER A 434 7.34 3.16 -2.33
N ASP A 435 7.87 2.56 -3.39
CA ASP A 435 7.65 1.15 -3.74
C ASP A 435 8.32 0.15 -2.77
N GLU A 436 8.90 0.65 -1.67
CA GLU A 436 9.66 -0.16 -0.73
C GLU A 436 8.76 -0.70 0.39
N GLY A 437 8.68 -2.03 0.52
CA GLY A 437 7.74 -2.70 1.42
C GLY A 437 7.74 -2.20 2.86
N ARG A 438 8.90 -1.87 3.45
CA ARG A 438 8.92 -1.31 4.83
C ARG A 438 8.30 0.09 4.93
N VAL A 439 8.41 0.90 3.89
CA VAL A 439 7.89 2.27 3.84
C VAL A 439 6.37 2.19 3.70
N GLN A 440 5.91 1.31 2.80
CA GLN A 440 4.50 0.95 2.63
C GLN A 440 3.86 0.46 3.94
N MET A 441 4.48 -0.51 4.61
CA MET A 441 3.97 -1.02 5.89
C MET A 441 4.02 0.03 7.00
N THR A 442 5.03 0.92 7.02
CA THR A 442 5.07 2.05 7.94
C THR A 442 3.90 3.00 7.69
N ALA A 443 3.63 3.33 6.43
CA ALA A 443 2.54 4.21 6.04
C ALA A 443 1.18 3.62 6.42
N ALA A 444 0.98 2.31 6.23
CA ALA A 444 -0.22 1.61 6.65
C ALA A 444 -0.39 1.61 8.19
N ALA A 445 0.69 1.35 8.95
CA ALA A 445 0.67 1.40 10.41
C ALA A 445 0.40 2.82 10.94
N PHE A 446 1.00 3.83 10.33
CA PHE A 446 0.72 5.23 10.62
C PHE A 446 -0.74 5.58 10.33
N ALA A 447 -1.27 5.18 9.17
CA ALA A 447 -2.67 5.39 8.80
C ALA A 447 -3.63 4.74 9.81
N LYS A 448 -3.29 3.52 10.26
CA LYS A 448 -4.03 2.80 11.31
C LYS A 448 -4.14 3.63 12.58
N GLY A 449 -3.01 4.14 13.08
CA GLY A 449 -2.97 4.99 14.29
C GLY A 449 -3.69 6.32 14.11
N LEU A 450 -3.47 6.99 12.97
CA LEU A 450 -4.05 8.29 12.63
C LEU A 450 -5.58 8.23 12.58
N LEU A 451 -6.13 7.17 11.97
CA LEU A 451 -7.57 7.00 11.74
C LEU A 451 -8.26 6.15 12.79
N ALA A 452 -7.51 5.62 13.76
CA ALA A 452 -7.96 4.66 14.77
C ALA A 452 -8.66 3.43 14.15
N LEU A 453 -8.02 2.88 13.12
CA LEU A 453 -8.45 1.63 12.48
C LEU A 453 -8.01 0.43 13.34
N GLU A 454 -8.79 -0.63 13.30
CA GLU A 454 -8.45 -1.92 13.92
C GLU A 454 -7.98 -2.94 12.88
N GLY A 455 -7.58 -4.13 13.32
CA GLY A 455 -7.26 -5.24 12.41
C GLY A 455 -5.86 -5.19 11.78
N GLU A 456 -5.70 -6.00 10.74
CA GLU A 456 -4.42 -6.20 10.03
C GLU A 456 -4.04 -4.98 9.19
N LEU A 457 -2.73 -4.85 8.89
CA LEU A 457 -2.23 -3.76 8.05
C LEU A 457 -2.51 -3.98 6.57
N THR A 458 -2.71 -5.23 6.12
CA THR A 458 -2.90 -5.59 4.71
C THR A 458 -4.06 -4.85 4.05
N PRO A 459 -5.28 -4.82 4.61
CA PRO A 459 -6.40 -4.04 4.04
C PRO A 459 -6.09 -2.55 3.95
N ILE A 460 -5.48 -1.99 5.01
CA ILE A 460 -5.15 -0.58 5.11
C ILE A 460 -4.10 -0.20 4.06
N LEU A 461 -3.08 -1.04 3.89
CA LEU A 461 -2.03 -0.85 2.90
C LEU A 461 -2.62 -0.82 1.48
N VAL A 462 -3.46 -1.80 1.15
CA VAL A 462 -4.03 -1.96 -0.20
C VAL A 462 -5.01 -0.85 -0.53
N GLN A 463 -5.82 -0.43 0.44
CA GLN A 463 -6.87 0.57 0.21
C GLN A 463 -6.34 2.01 0.31
N MET A 464 -5.48 2.30 1.29
CA MET A 464 -5.16 3.70 1.64
C MET A 464 -3.79 4.19 1.15
N VAL A 465 -2.84 3.30 0.88
CA VAL A 465 -1.44 3.69 0.59
C VAL A 465 -1.15 3.61 -0.90
N LYS A 466 -0.97 4.77 -1.53
CA LYS A 466 -0.66 4.91 -2.96
C LYS A 466 0.85 4.79 -3.17
N SER A 467 1.29 3.73 -3.83
CA SER A 467 2.72 3.45 -4.10
C SER A 467 3.11 3.45 -5.57
N ALA A 468 2.14 3.38 -6.49
CA ALA A 468 2.39 3.48 -7.92
C ALA A 468 2.59 4.94 -8.34
N ASN A 469 3.55 5.19 -9.24
CA ASN A 469 3.87 6.50 -9.82
C ASN A 469 4.33 7.60 -8.82
N THR A 470 4.73 7.24 -7.60
CA THR A 470 5.29 8.21 -6.62
C THR A 470 6.75 8.59 -6.91
N ASN A 471 7.42 7.91 -7.84
CA ASN A 471 8.77 8.28 -8.27
C ASN A 471 8.83 9.70 -8.85
N GLY A 472 7.72 10.24 -9.38
CA GLY A 472 7.64 11.63 -9.83
C GLY A 472 7.49 12.66 -8.69
N LEU A 473 7.32 12.21 -7.45
CA LEU A 473 7.32 13.06 -6.24
C LEU A 473 8.72 13.18 -5.61
N LEU A 474 9.70 12.44 -6.15
CA LEU A 474 11.08 12.42 -5.68
C LEU A 474 11.98 12.95 -6.80
N ASP A 475 12.99 13.74 -6.44
CA ASP A 475 13.95 14.26 -7.41
C ASP A 475 14.65 13.10 -8.13
N ASN A 476 14.81 13.23 -9.45
CA ASN A 476 15.44 12.21 -10.26
C ASN A 476 16.96 12.26 -10.06
N ASP A 477 17.52 11.24 -9.42
CA ASP A 477 18.94 11.15 -9.00
C ASP A 477 19.96 11.08 -10.15
N CYS A 478 19.54 11.17 -11.41
CA CYS A 478 20.41 11.02 -12.58
C CYS A 478 21.48 12.11 -12.65
N ASP A 479 21.14 13.35 -12.29
CA ASP A 479 22.05 14.49 -12.37
C ASP A 479 22.95 14.60 -11.11
N SER A 480 22.49 14.04 -9.98
CA SER A 480 23.22 14.07 -8.71
C SER A 480 24.29 12.96 -8.60
N SER A 481 24.12 11.84 -9.32
CA SER A 481 24.95 10.63 -9.16
C SER A 481 26.45 10.88 -9.39
N LYS A 482 26.80 11.74 -10.36
CA LYS A 482 28.20 12.13 -10.62
C LYS A 482 28.81 12.82 -9.40
N TYR A 483 28.13 13.84 -8.88
CA TYR A 483 28.58 14.59 -7.69
C TYR A 483 28.59 13.72 -6.44
N GLN A 484 27.60 12.84 -6.25
CA GLN A 484 27.59 11.87 -5.15
C GLN A 484 28.83 10.96 -5.18
N ASN A 485 29.27 10.51 -6.35
CA ASN A 485 30.48 9.67 -6.47
C ASN A 485 31.74 10.48 -6.16
N MET A 486 31.84 11.72 -6.65
CA MET A 486 32.96 12.62 -6.32
C MET A 486 33.08 12.85 -4.81
N VAL A 487 31.96 13.16 -4.15
CA VAL A 487 31.91 13.34 -2.69
C VAL A 487 32.30 12.05 -1.97
N LYS A 488 31.81 10.88 -2.41
CA LYS A 488 32.20 9.59 -1.81
C LYS A 488 33.70 9.32 -1.91
N THR A 489 34.32 9.58 -3.06
CA THR A 489 35.77 9.40 -3.24
C THR A 489 36.53 10.31 -2.30
N LYS A 490 36.18 11.60 -2.24
CA LYS A 490 36.83 12.58 -1.35
C LYS A 490 36.69 12.19 0.13
N LEU A 491 35.48 11.82 0.56
CA LEU A 491 35.25 11.34 1.93
C LEU A 491 36.02 10.05 2.23
N HIS A 492 36.14 9.16 1.25
CA HIS A 492 36.87 7.91 1.41
C HIS A 492 38.37 8.14 1.65
N GLU A 493 38.97 9.11 0.96
CA GLU A 493 40.37 9.51 1.16
C GLU A 493 40.58 10.15 2.54
N LEU A 494 39.71 11.09 2.93
CA LEU A 494 39.82 11.81 4.21
C LEU A 494 39.61 10.87 5.41
N LEU A 495 38.65 9.94 5.32
CA LEU A 495 38.31 9.03 6.42
C LEU A 495 39.29 7.85 6.60
N GLN A 496 40.31 7.72 5.73
CA GLN A 496 41.36 6.72 5.87
C GLN A 496 42.62 7.23 6.58
N GLN A 497 42.68 8.52 6.89
CA GLN A 497 43.83 9.12 7.55
C GLN A 497 43.84 8.78 9.04
N ASP A 498 44.90 8.14 9.54
CA ASP A 498 45.08 7.86 10.97
C ASP A 498 45.61 9.09 11.73
N ARG A 499 44.78 10.13 11.78
CA ARG A 499 45.02 11.36 12.57
C ARG A 499 43.69 12.01 12.91
N GLU A 500 43.71 12.95 13.85
CA GLU A 500 42.53 13.76 14.11
C GLU A 500 42.22 14.70 12.94
N PHE A 501 40.92 15.02 12.75
CA PHE A 501 40.48 15.98 11.74
C PHE A 501 41.09 17.36 11.97
N THR A 502 41.80 17.85 10.96
CA THR A 502 42.31 19.22 10.91
C THR A 502 41.18 20.21 10.61
N LYS A 503 41.47 21.51 10.74
CA LYS A 503 40.52 22.56 10.37
C LYS A 503 40.17 22.47 8.87
N GLU A 504 41.17 22.19 8.05
CA GLU A 504 41.03 22.03 6.60
C GLU A 504 40.15 20.81 6.27
N ASP A 505 40.31 19.68 6.96
CA ASP A 505 39.43 18.51 6.77
C ASP A 505 37.98 18.84 7.12
N ARG A 506 37.76 19.59 8.22
CA ARG A 506 36.42 20.02 8.64
C ARG A 506 35.75 20.92 7.61
N GLU A 507 36.48 21.90 7.08
CA GLU A 507 35.99 22.78 6.01
C GLU A 507 35.69 22.00 4.72
N GLN A 508 36.51 20.98 4.40
CA GLN A 508 36.31 20.15 3.22
C GLN A 508 35.15 19.15 3.34
N ILE A 509 34.91 18.60 4.54
CA ILE A 509 33.83 17.64 4.82
C ILE A 509 32.51 18.38 5.05
N ASN A 510 32.55 19.55 5.67
CA ASN A 510 31.38 20.34 6.07
C ASN A 510 31.43 21.78 5.53
N PRO A 511 31.46 22.00 4.20
CA PRO A 511 31.58 23.34 3.63
C PRO A 511 30.38 24.24 3.97
N GLY A 512 29.21 23.66 4.24
CA GLY A 512 28.01 24.39 4.68
C GLY A 512 27.94 24.66 6.18
N ASN A 513 28.96 24.26 6.94
CA ASN A 513 29.06 24.42 8.39
C ASN A 513 27.80 23.94 9.16
N ALA A 514 27.23 22.81 8.73
CA ALA A 514 26.08 22.21 9.40
C ALA A 514 26.47 21.71 10.80
N ILE A 515 25.73 22.14 11.83
CA ILE A 515 26.00 21.81 13.24
C ILE A 515 26.09 20.29 13.45
N SER A 516 25.11 19.55 12.93
CA SER A 516 25.08 18.08 13.05
C SER A 516 26.31 17.36 12.48
N ILE A 517 26.96 17.92 11.46
CA ILE A 517 28.18 17.34 10.88
C ILE A 517 29.39 17.69 11.75
N ASN A 518 29.45 18.90 12.32
CA ASN A 518 30.50 19.26 13.28
C ASN A 518 30.45 18.37 14.53
N ASP A 519 29.26 18.14 15.09
CA ASP A 519 29.08 17.24 16.23
C ASP A 519 29.55 15.82 15.91
N ALA A 520 29.27 15.32 14.70
CA ALA A 520 29.73 14.02 14.24
C ALA A 520 31.26 13.96 14.09
N LEU A 521 31.89 15.02 13.58
CA LEU A 521 33.35 15.12 13.46
C LEU A 521 34.03 15.20 14.84
N ASP A 522 33.43 15.91 15.80
CA ASP A 522 33.89 16.00 17.18
C ASP A 522 33.76 14.67 17.93
N PHE A 523 32.74 13.87 17.61
CA PHE A 523 32.57 12.52 18.14
C PHE A 523 33.61 11.55 17.55
N VAL A 524 33.80 11.57 16.23
CA VAL A 524 34.71 10.63 15.54
C VAL A 524 36.18 10.96 15.83
N LYS A 525 36.56 12.24 15.84
CA LYS A 525 37.92 12.77 16.01
C LYS A 525 38.95 12.20 15.02
N ASN A 526 39.40 10.97 15.26
CA ASN A 526 40.26 10.20 14.38
C ASN A 526 39.44 9.02 13.82
N PRO A 527 39.22 8.97 12.49
CA PRO A 527 38.35 7.97 11.88
C PRO A 527 38.91 6.55 11.99
N VAL A 528 40.22 6.36 11.89
CA VAL A 528 40.87 5.04 11.98
C VAL A 528 40.77 4.48 13.40
N ARG A 529 41.09 5.28 14.42
CA ARG A 529 40.93 4.89 15.83
C ARG A 529 39.47 4.64 16.20
N CYS A 530 38.54 5.42 15.66
CA CYS A 530 37.11 5.18 15.84
C CYS A 530 36.69 3.82 15.26
N CYS A 531 37.16 3.46 14.06
CA CYS A 531 36.93 2.15 13.46
C CYS A 531 37.54 1.00 14.27
N GLN A 532 38.77 1.16 14.80
CA GLN A 532 39.39 0.18 15.70
C GLN A 532 38.54 -0.03 16.98
N HIS A 533 38.01 1.06 17.55
CA HIS A 533 37.12 0.98 18.70
C HIS A 533 35.83 0.22 18.38
N VAL A 534 35.20 0.50 17.24
CA VAL A 534 34.01 -0.23 16.77
C VAL A 534 34.32 -1.71 16.56
N GLN A 535 35.47 -2.05 15.97
CA GLN A 535 35.89 -3.44 15.77
C GLN A 535 36.04 -4.18 17.11
N MET A 536 36.64 -3.54 18.12
CA MET A 536 36.75 -4.10 19.46
C MET A 536 35.37 -4.36 20.08
N LEU A 537 34.42 -3.43 19.93
CA LEU A 537 33.04 -3.61 20.42
C LEU A 537 32.34 -4.77 19.71
N ILE A 538 32.55 -4.95 18.40
CA ILE A 538 32.03 -6.07 17.63
C ILE A 538 32.59 -7.39 18.15
N HIS A 539 33.90 -7.48 18.42
CA HIS A 539 34.49 -8.69 18.99
C HIS A 539 33.87 -9.03 20.36
N LYS A 540 33.75 -8.04 21.25
CA LYS A 540 33.07 -8.22 22.55
C LYS A 540 31.64 -8.72 22.40
N LEU A 541 30.88 -8.16 21.45
CA LEU A 541 29.52 -8.61 21.17
C LEU A 541 29.50 -10.05 20.65
N MET A 542 30.41 -10.42 19.75
CA MET A 542 30.52 -11.79 19.24
C MET A 542 30.86 -12.80 20.34
N ASP A 543 31.70 -12.43 21.30
CA ASP A 543 32.00 -13.26 22.47
C ASP A 543 30.77 -13.46 23.34
N ILE A 544 30.01 -12.39 23.62
CA ILE A 544 28.73 -12.48 24.34
C ILE A 544 27.74 -13.39 23.60
N VAL A 545 27.62 -13.23 22.28
CA VAL A 545 26.72 -14.06 21.45
C VAL A 545 27.13 -15.53 21.50
N ARG A 546 28.44 -15.84 21.45
CA ARG A 546 28.94 -17.21 21.59
C ARG A 546 28.56 -17.82 22.94
N ILE A 547 28.78 -17.09 24.04
CA ILE A 547 28.41 -17.54 25.38
C ILE A 547 26.90 -17.77 25.48
N LYS A 548 26.10 -16.83 24.98
CA LYS A 548 24.63 -16.88 25.02
C LYS A 548 24.04 -17.99 24.14
N LYS A 549 24.67 -18.31 23.00
CA LYS A 549 24.21 -19.39 22.10
C LYS A 549 24.11 -20.74 22.80
N ASP A 550 25.00 -20.99 23.77
CA ASP A 550 25.06 -22.26 24.48
C ASP A 550 24.23 -22.25 25.79
N ASP A 551 23.60 -21.11 26.13
CA ASP A 551 22.72 -20.97 27.30
C ASP A 551 21.42 -21.76 27.08
N PRO A 552 21.11 -22.79 27.90
CA PRO A 552 19.88 -23.57 27.82
C PRO A 552 18.61 -22.72 27.85
N LYS A 553 18.63 -21.56 28.53
CA LYS A 553 17.49 -20.65 28.64
C LYS A 553 17.13 -19.94 27.33
N THR A 554 18.00 -20.02 26.31
CA THR A 554 17.76 -19.43 24.98
C THR A 554 17.38 -20.44 23.91
N LYS A 555 17.35 -21.75 24.25
CA LYS A 555 16.98 -22.83 23.31
C LYS A 555 15.47 -23.11 23.24
N GLU A 556 14.69 -22.61 24.19
CA GLU A 556 13.23 -22.69 24.16
C GLU A 556 12.64 -21.32 23.80
N ASN A 557 12.35 -21.12 22.52
CA ASN A 557 11.30 -20.25 21.98
C ASN A 557 11.15 -20.48 20.48
#